data_AF-A0A3N5NJG0-F1
#
_entry.id   AF-A0A3N5NJG0-F1
#
_cell.length_a   1.000
_cell.length_b   1.000
_cell.length_c   1.000
_cell.angle_alpha   90.00
_cell.angle_beta   90.00
_cell.angle_gamma   90.00
#
_symmetry.space_group_name_H-M   'P 1'
#
loop_
_entity.id
_entity.type
_entity.pdbx_description
1 polymer ?
#
loop_
_entity_poly.entity_id
_entity_poly.type
_entity_poly.pdbx_seq_one_letter_code
_entity_poly.pdbx_strand_id
1 'polypeptide(L)'
;MSEQSAAASATQRVAPRGGPQPAGQPFLSIEGGLLSTGAGCIEWQMRDDEQWAIVGPNGSGKTALLRAIAGRRPLAGGRVVYHFAPQGGGAEQVALVEFGLERRLLGLDQPYYGSRWNSPGGSQVPLVSEFLSREAVLGLNPFRLAGPAGPNGEGAAFRARQEEVACLLGIEPLLGRSLVQLSSGERRKVILARAL
;
A
#
# COMPACT_ATOMS: atom_id res chain seq x y z
N MET A 1 -22.95 -1.24 -36.29
CA MET A 1 -23.98 -1.81 -35.38
C MET A 1 -23.70 -3.30 -35.30
N SER A 2 -23.25 -3.93 -34.23
CA SER A 2 -23.04 -3.54 -32.83
C SER A 2 -22.07 -4.60 -32.27
N GLU A 3 -20.88 -4.23 -31.80
CA GLU A 3 -20.00 -5.15 -31.07
C GLU A 3 -20.25 -5.00 -29.57
N GLN A 4 -20.76 -6.08 -28.97
CA GLN A 4 -21.07 -6.19 -27.55
C GLN A 4 -19.77 -6.22 -26.73
N SER A 5 -19.65 -5.21 -25.88
CA SER A 5 -18.67 -5.10 -24.80
C SER A 5 -18.91 -6.21 -23.77
N ALA A 6 -17.99 -7.18 -23.70
CA ALA A 6 -17.97 -8.21 -22.66
C ALA A 6 -17.10 -7.72 -21.48
N ALA A 7 -17.75 -7.36 -20.37
CA ALA A 7 -17.09 -7.07 -19.10
C ALA A 7 -16.55 -8.35 -18.48
N ALA A 8 -15.28 -8.68 -18.73
CA ALA A 8 -14.59 -9.78 -18.08
C ALA A 8 -14.15 -9.37 -16.66
N SER A 9 -14.95 -9.75 -15.65
CA SER A 9 -14.57 -9.75 -14.24
C SER A 9 -14.39 -11.20 -13.80
N ALA A 10 -13.15 -11.70 -13.93
CA ALA A 10 -12.78 -13.01 -13.39
C ALA A 10 -11.88 -12.79 -12.18
N THR A 11 -12.46 -12.85 -10.99
CA THR A 11 -11.73 -12.86 -9.72
C THR A 11 -11.31 -14.30 -9.47
N GLN A 12 -10.03 -14.63 -9.65
CA GLN A 12 -9.54 -16.00 -9.44
C GLN A 12 -8.90 -16.11 -8.05
N ARG A 13 -9.42 -17.04 -7.25
CA ARG A 13 -8.89 -17.41 -5.93
C ARG A 13 -7.55 -18.13 -6.14
N VAL A 14 -6.47 -17.60 -5.59
CA VAL A 14 -5.20 -18.33 -5.50
C VAL A 14 -5.21 -19.04 -4.15
N ALA A 15 -5.34 -20.36 -4.17
CA ALA A 15 -5.43 -21.14 -2.94
C ALA A 15 -4.08 -21.16 -2.19
N PRO A 16 -4.07 -21.00 -0.85
CA PRO A 16 -2.89 -21.29 -0.05
C PRO A 16 -2.55 -22.79 -0.14
N ARG A 17 -1.26 -23.12 -0.18
CA ARG A 17 -0.80 -24.52 -0.10
C ARG A 17 -1.03 -25.03 1.33
N GLY A 18 -2.14 -25.73 1.57
CA GLY A 18 -2.31 -26.61 2.73
C GLY A 18 -3.74 -26.70 3.27
N GLY A 19 -4.30 -27.93 3.28
CA GLY A 19 -5.41 -28.41 4.13
C GLY A 19 -6.78 -27.71 4.07
N PRO A 20 -7.88 -28.37 4.47
CA PRO A 20 -9.16 -27.71 4.68
C PRO A 20 -9.11 -26.87 5.97
N GLN A 21 -8.79 -25.57 5.84
CA GLN A 21 -8.96 -24.59 6.91
C GLN A 21 -10.44 -24.23 7.08
N PRO A 22 -10.92 -23.98 8.33
CA PRO A 22 -12.25 -23.43 8.54
C PRO A 22 -12.39 -22.14 7.73
N ALA A 23 -13.55 -21.93 7.09
CA ALA A 23 -13.77 -20.78 6.23
C ALA A 23 -13.55 -19.49 7.04
N GLY A 24 -12.45 -18.78 6.72
CA GLY A 24 -12.09 -17.54 7.40
C GLY A 24 -13.24 -16.53 7.43
N GLN A 25 -13.27 -15.70 8.47
CA GLN A 25 -14.26 -14.66 8.61
C GLN A 25 -14.14 -13.64 7.44
N PRO A 26 -15.22 -12.93 7.08
CA PRO A 26 -15.15 -11.87 6.09
C PRO A 26 -14.14 -10.81 6.54
N PHE A 27 -13.18 -10.47 5.68
CA PHE A 27 -12.18 -9.43 5.88
C PHE A 27 -12.64 -8.11 5.28
N LEU A 28 -13.06 -8.20 4.00
CA LEU A 28 -13.46 -7.07 3.18
C LEU A 28 -14.63 -7.47 2.29
N SER A 29 -15.59 -6.57 2.08
CA SER A 29 -16.67 -6.79 1.13
C SER A 29 -16.93 -5.55 0.29
N ILE A 30 -17.32 -5.76 -0.95
CA ILE A 30 -17.78 -4.72 -1.88
C ILE A 30 -19.22 -5.06 -2.20
N GLU A 31 -20.12 -4.13 -1.86
CA GLU A 31 -21.56 -4.27 -2.02
C GLU A 31 -22.02 -3.22 -3.03
N GLY A 32 -22.56 -3.67 -4.17
CA GLY A 32 -23.06 -2.81 -5.24
C GLY A 32 -21.99 -1.94 -5.91
N GLY A 33 -20.73 -2.36 -5.90
CA GLY A 33 -19.60 -1.51 -6.26
C GLY A 33 -19.59 -1.11 -7.74
N LEU A 34 -19.71 0.18 -8.02
CA LEU A 34 -19.62 0.73 -9.38
C LEU A 34 -18.33 1.54 -9.55
N LEU A 35 -17.62 1.32 -10.65
CA LEU A 35 -16.43 2.10 -11.00
C LEU A 35 -16.77 3.15 -12.06
N SER A 36 -16.20 4.35 -11.94
CA SER A 36 -16.38 5.41 -12.93
C SER A 36 -15.82 5.07 -14.32
N THR A 37 -15.05 3.98 -14.44
CA THR A 37 -14.51 3.48 -15.72
C THR A 37 -15.54 2.68 -16.52
N GLY A 38 -16.78 2.56 -16.04
CA GLY A 38 -17.84 1.80 -16.71
C GLY A 38 -17.74 0.28 -16.50
N ALA A 39 -16.98 -0.18 -15.50
CA ALA A 39 -17.07 -1.56 -15.08
C ALA A 39 -18.49 -1.83 -14.56
N GLY A 40 -19.06 -3.01 -14.86
CA GLY A 40 -20.34 -3.43 -14.31
C GLY A 40 -20.33 -3.50 -12.78
N CYS A 41 -21.50 -3.75 -12.19
CA CYS A 41 -21.64 -3.89 -10.74
C CYS A 41 -20.73 -4.99 -10.18
N ILE A 42 -19.99 -4.67 -9.13
CA ILE A 42 -19.04 -5.56 -8.46
C ILE A 42 -19.62 -5.96 -7.10
N GLU A 43 -19.90 -7.24 -6.95
CA GLU A 43 -20.19 -7.89 -5.67
C GLU A 43 -19.02 -8.81 -5.34
N TRP A 44 -18.34 -8.54 -4.23
CA TRP A 44 -17.16 -9.32 -3.86
C TRP A 44 -16.99 -9.40 -2.34
N GLN A 45 -16.72 -10.60 -1.83
CA GLN A 45 -16.34 -10.83 -0.44
C GLN A 45 -14.97 -11.52 -0.40
N MET A 46 -14.05 -10.94 0.35
CA MET A 46 -12.72 -11.46 0.64
C MET A 46 -12.65 -11.88 2.10
N ARG A 47 -12.05 -13.05 2.38
CA ARG A 47 -11.88 -13.61 3.73
C ARG A 47 -10.43 -13.49 4.24
N ASP A 48 -10.26 -13.59 5.57
CA ASP A 48 -8.98 -13.35 6.29
C ASP A 48 -7.79 -14.24 5.85
N ASP A 49 -8.03 -15.34 5.14
CA ASP A 49 -6.99 -16.29 4.69
C ASP A 49 -6.88 -16.38 3.15
N GLU A 50 -7.44 -15.41 2.43
CA GLU A 50 -7.47 -15.43 0.97
C GLU A 50 -6.44 -14.51 0.34
N GLN A 51 -5.81 -15.00 -0.73
CA GLN A 51 -4.99 -14.21 -1.63
C GLN A 51 -5.68 -14.14 -2.98
N TRP A 52 -5.93 -12.93 -3.45
CA TRP A 52 -6.71 -12.69 -4.65
C TRP A 52 -5.86 -12.07 -5.76
N ALA A 53 -6.04 -12.59 -6.97
CA ALA A 53 -5.53 -12.00 -8.19
C ALA A 53 -6.69 -11.39 -8.99
N ILE A 54 -6.58 -10.09 -9.30
CA ILE A 54 -7.54 -9.39 -10.16
C ILE A 54 -6.94 -9.31 -11.56
N VAL A 55 -7.53 -10.05 -12.50
CA VAL A 55 -7.07 -10.12 -13.89
C VAL A 55 -8.08 -9.50 -14.85
N GLY A 56 -7.60 -9.02 -16.00
CA GLY A 56 -8.44 -8.44 -17.06
C GLY A 56 -7.64 -7.56 -18.02
N PRO A 57 -8.24 -7.06 -19.11
CA PRO A 57 -7.55 -6.25 -20.11
C PRO A 57 -7.12 -4.88 -19.57
N ASN A 58 -6.16 -4.23 -20.23
CA ASN A 58 -5.77 -2.86 -19.88
C ASN A 58 -6.98 -1.93 -20.00
N GLY A 59 -7.16 -1.04 -19.02
CA GLY A 59 -8.32 -0.14 -18.96
C GLY A 59 -9.58 -0.73 -18.31
N SER A 60 -9.61 -2.01 -17.91
CA SER A 60 -10.79 -2.65 -17.30
C SER A 60 -11.18 -2.14 -15.89
N GLY A 61 -10.45 -1.17 -15.34
CA GLY A 61 -10.76 -0.59 -14.02
C GLY A 61 -10.07 -1.25 -12.82
N LYS A 62 -9.19 -2.26 -13.00
CA LYS A 62 -8.48 -2.93 -11.88
C LYS A 62 -7.78 -1.96 -10.91
N THR A 63 -7.00 -1.02 -11.45
CA THR A 63 -6.32 -0.01 -10.62
C THR A 63 -7.32 0.92 -9.93
N ALA A 64 -8.45 1.23 -10.57
CA ALA A 64 -9.50 2.03 -9.95
C ALA A 64 -10.17 1.26 -8.79
N LEU A 65 -10.40 -0.05 -8.96
CA LEU A 65 -10.91 -0.94 -7.92
C LEU A 65 -9.98 -1.01 -6.71
N LEU A 66 -8.68 -1.30 -6.94
CA LEU A 66 -7.70 -1.37 -5.86
C LEU A 66 -7.53 -0.04 -5.11
N ARG A 67 -7.57 1.09 -5.84
CA ARG A 67 -7.58 2.42 -5.22
C ARG A 67 -8.84 2.70 -4.43
N ALA A 68 -9.98 2.18 -4.85
CA ALA A 68 -11.23 2.31 -4.10
C ALA A 68 -11.22 1.49 -2.81
N ILE A 69 -10.74 0.25 -2.88
CA ILE A 69 -10.51 -0.60 -1.71
C ILE A 69 -9.55 0.06 -0.71
N ALA A 70 -8.52 0.76 -1.18
CA ALA A 70 -7.59 1.49 -0.31
C ALA A 70 -8.07 2.91 0.07
N GLY A 71 -9.33 3.26 -0.20
CA GLY A 71 -9.90 4.60 0.09
C GLY A 71 -9.26 5.77 -0.66
N ARG A 72 -8.39 5.52 -1.65
CA ARG A 72 -7.73 6.56 -2.45
C ARG A 72 -8.58 7.10 -3.60
N ARG A 73 -9.72 6.45 -3.89
CA ARG A 73 -10.69 6.89 -4.89
C ARG A 73 -12.09 6.45 -4.48
N PRO A 74 -13.12 7.30 -4.50
CA PRO A 74 -14.47 6.85 -4.21
C PRO A 74 -14.98 5.91 -5.31
N LEU A 75 -15.82 4.94 -4.92
CA LEU A 75 -16.67 4.22 -5.86
C LEU A 75 -17.71 5.20 -6.44
N ALA A 76 -18.13 4.98 -7.69
CA ALA A 76 -19.21 5.74 -8.31
C ALA A 76 -20.59 5.36 -7.73
N GLY A 77 -20.68 4.19 -7.09
CA GLY A 77 -21.87 3.68 -6.41
C GLY A 77 -21.52 2.44 -5.58
N GLY A 78 -22.42 2.07 -4.67
CA GLY A 78 -22.17 1.01 -3.69
C GLY A 78 -21.22 1.44 -2.58
N ARG A 79 -20.65 0.47 -1.87
CA ARG A 79 -19.71 0.71 -0.76
C ARG A 79 -18.69 -0.42 -0.60
N VAL A 80 -17.56 -0.07 0.02
CA VAL A 80 -16.60 -1.03 0.58
C VAL A 80 -16.88 -1.15 2.08
N VAL A 81 -16.99 -2.37 2.57
CA VAL A 81 -17.18 -2.74 3.97
C VAL A 81 -15.88 -3.36 4.48
N TYR A 82 -15.29 -2.76 5.49
CA TYR A 82 -14.08 -3.25 6.15
C TYR A 82 -14.47 -3.94 7.46
N HIS A 83 -14.50 -5.27 7.46
CA HIS A 83 -15.00 -6.04 8.62
C HIS A 83 -14.03 -6.02 9.81
N PHE A 84 -12.73 -5.76 9.55
CA PHE A 84 -11.72 -5.54 10.58
C PHE A 84 -11.81 -4.16 11.27
N ALA A 85 -12.64 -3.24 10.76
CA ALA A 85 -12.83 -1.89 11.30
C ALA A 85 -14.33 -1.56 11.48
N PRO A 86 -15.04 -2.26 12.39
CA PRO A 86 -16.50 -2.19 12.50
C PRO A 86 -17.03 -0.83 13.01
N GLN A 87 -16.18 -0.03 13.65
CA GLN A 87 -16.56 1.29 14.19
C GLN A 87 -16.52 2.41 13.12
N GLY A 88 -16.30 2.05 11.85
CA GLY A 88 -16.08 2.97 10.75
C GLY A 88 -14.59 3.24 10.52
N GLY A 89 -14.25 3.65 9.30
CA GLY A 89 -12.85 3.70 8.83
C GLY A 89 -12.42 2.36 8.21
N GLY A 90 -11.13 2.07 8.23
CA GLY A 90 -10.53 0.83 7.75
C GLY A 90 -9.73 1.00 6.45
N ALA A 91 -10.10 1.96 5.60
CA ALA A 91 -9.32 2.27 4.39
C ALA A 91 -7.87 2.67 4.73
N GLU A 92 -7.66 3.38 5.84
CA GLU A 92 -6.35 3.80 6.32
C GLU A 92 -5.45 2.64 6.78
N GLN A 93 -6.05 1.48 7.08
CA GLN A 93 -5.33 0.26 7.44
C GLN A 93 -5.05 -0.61 6.20
N VAL A 94 -5.55 -0.22 5.02
CA VAL A 94 -5.29 -0.89 3.75
C VAL A 94 -4.15 -0.18 3.02
N ALA A 95 -2.97 -0.80 3.03
CA ALA A 95 -1.83 -0.30 2.29
C ALA A 95 -1.92 -0.67 0.80
N LEU A 96 -1.95 0.34 -0.08
CA LEU A 96 -1.81 0.15 -1.52
C LEU A 96 -0.37 0.41 -1.97
N VAL A 97 0.31 -0.66 -2.39
CA VAL A 97 1.67 -0.64 -2.93
C VAL A 97 1.61 -0.62 -4.46
N GLU A 98 1.93 0.52 -5.06
CA GLU A 98 2.03 0.69 -6.51
C GLU A 98 3.50 0.80 -6.92
N PHE A 99 4.01 -0.07 -7.78
CA PHE A 99 5.43 -0.02 -8.20
C PHE A 99 5.76 1.18 -9.12
N GLY A 100 4.74 1.93 -9.59
CA GLY A 100 4.94 3.25 -10.18
C GLY A 100 5.49 4.28 -9.18
N LEU A 101 5.34 4.01 -7.87
CA LEU A 101 5.91 4.79 -6.78
C LEU A 101 7.46 4.77 -6.81
N GLU A 102 8.09 3.72 -7.34
CA GLU A 102 9.55 3.64 -7.53
C GLU A 102 10.07 4.83 -8.35
N ARG A 103 9.38 5.19 -9.44
CA ARG A 103 9.77 6.32 -10.29
C ARG A 103 9.65 7.66 -9.57
N ARG A 104 8.61 7.83 -8.75
CA ARG A 104 8.36 9.06 -7.99
C ARG A 104 9.31 9.22 -6.80
N LEU A 105 9.57 8.15 -6.06
CA LEU A 105 10.46 8.15 -4.89
C LEU A 105 11.94 8.26 -5.28
N LEU A 106 12.33 7.73 -6.45
CA LEU A 106 13.69 7.87 -6.99
C LEU A 106 13.90 9.21 -7.74
N GLY A 107 12.92 10.12 -7.72
CA GLY A 107 13.07 11.46 -8.29
C GLY A 107 13.11 11.52 -9.82
N LEU A 108 12.72 10.45 -10.53
CA LEU A 108 12.76 10.42 -12.00
C LEU A 108 11.69 11.31 -12.67
N ASP A 109 10.67 11.76 -11.92
CA ASP A 109 9.66 12.72 -12.40
C ASP A 109 9.67 14.11 -11.68
N GLN A 110 10.53 14.36 -10.64
CA GLN A 110 10.73 15.64 -9.87
C GLN A 110 9.46 16.43 -9.38
N PRO A 111 9.50 17.58 -8.65
CA PRO A 111 10.29 18.07 -7.50
C PRO A 111 9.34 18.51 -6.34
N TYR A 112 9.22 17.77 -5.22
CA TYR A 112 8.46 18.27 -4.06
C TYR A 112 9.11 18.07 -2.69
N TYR A 113 10.15 17.23 -2.60
CA TYR A 113 10.93 17.08 -1.37
C TYR A 113 12.28 17.84 -1.40
N GLY A 114 12.84 18.11 -2.59
CA GLY A 114 14.12 18.80 -2.75
C GLY A 114 14.10 20.30 -2.37
N SER A 115 12.93 20.96 -2.37
CA SER A 115 12.87 22.41 -2.17
C SER A 115 12.77 22.84 -0.71
N ARG A 116 12.55 21.92 0.24
CA ARG A 116 12.39 22.24 1.67
C ARG A 116 13.60 21.89 2.55
N TRP A 117 14.57 21.16 2.03
CA TRP A 117 15.82 20.80 2.73
C TRP A 117 17.05 21.38 2.04
N ASN A 118 17.02 22.69 1.78
CA ASN A 118 18.23 23.42 1.40
C ASN A 118 19.17 23.54 2.61
N SER A 119 19.96 22.49 2.87
CA SER A 119 21.36 22.68 3.23
C SER A 119 22.15 22.69 1.92
N PRO A 120 22.97 23.72 1.65
CA PRO A 120 23.71 23.81 0.40
C PRO A 120 24.85 22.78 0.42
N GLY A 121 24.59 21.58 -0.08
CA GLY A 121 25.61 20.52 -0.10
C GLY A 121 25.10 19.13 -0.46
N GLY A 122 24.71 18.93 -1.72
CA GLY A 122 24.65 17.59 -2.32
C GLY A 122 23.27 16.93 -2.29
N SER A 123 22.76 16.63 -3.48
CA SER A 123 21.64 15.73 -3.73
C SER A 123 22.00 14.29 -3.31
N GLN A 124 22.10 14.01 -2.01
CA GLN A 124 22.30 12.65 -1.53
C GLN A 124 20.95 11.92 -1.55
N VAL A 125 20.91 10.83 -2.30
CA VAL A 125 19.78 9.89 -2.31
C VAL A 125 19.70 9.25 -0.93
N PRO A 126 18.54 9.27 -0.25
CA PRO A 126 18.44 8.81 1.13
C PRO A 126 18.80 7.32 1.26
N LEU A 127 19.31 6.96 2.43
CA LEU A 127 19.52 5.58 2.83
C LEU A 127 18.18 4.87 3.02
N VAL A 128 18.19 3.54 2.96
CA VAL A 128 16.99 2.72 3.25
C VAL A 128 16.50 2.97 4.68
N SER A 129 17.40 3.09 5.65
CA SER A 129 17.05 3.39 7.05
C SER A 129 16.34 4.74 7.21
N GLU A 130 16.81 5.78 6.52
CA GLU A 130 16.17 7.11 6.49
C GLU A 130 14.80 7.03 5.81
N PHE A 131 14.71 6.28 4.72
CA PHE A 131 13.47 6.06 3.99
C PHE A 131 12.42 5.26 4.80
N LEU A 132 12.85 4.40 5.71
CA LEU A 132 11.98 3.62 6.61
C LEU A 132 11.79 4.25 7.99
N SER A 133 12.38 5.43 8.23
CA SER A 133 12.21 6.15 9.49
C SER A 133 10.76 6.51 9.76
N ARG A 134 10.40 6.61 11.05
CA ARG A 134 9.06 7.01 11.50
C ARG A 134 8.63 8.33 10.85
N GLU A 135 9.54 9.30 10.80
CA GLU A 135 9.31 10.62 10.25
C GLU A 135 9.01 10.55 8.76
N ALA A 136 9.80 9.78 8.01
CA ALA A 136 9.58 9.60 6.58
C ALA A 136 8.28 8.85 6.29
N VAL A 137 7.97 7.78 7.04
CA VAL A 137 6.77 6.94 6.84
C VAL A 137 5.50 7.73 7.14
N LEU A 138 5.46 8.41 8.28
CA LEU A 138 4.29 9.18 8.72
C LEU A 138 4.22 10.59 8.11
N GLY A 139 5.21 11.00 7.33
CA GLY A 139 5.29 12.35 6.76
C GLY A 139 5.33 13.44 7.83
N LEU A 140 5.99 13.17 8.95
CA LEU A 140 6.04 14.10 10.08
C LEU A 140 6.84 15.34 9.71
N ASN A 141 6.33 16.50 10.13
CA ASN A 141 7.03 17.76 9.98
C ASN A 141 8.21 17.81 10.98
N PRO A 142 9.42 18.21 10.54
CA PRO A 142 10.60 18.32 11.41
C PRO A 142 10.47 19.33 12.55
N PHE A 143 9.53 20.28 12.46
CA PHE A 143 9.26 21.28 13.50
C PHE A 143 8.08 20.90 14.41
N ARG A 144 7.64 19.64 14.40
CA ARG A 144 6.55 19.19 15.28
C ARG A 144 7.02 19.28 16.74
N LEU A 145 6.41 20.18 17.49
CA LEU A 145 6.56 20.22 18.95
C LEU A 145 5.96 18.93 19.54
N ALA A 146 6.70 18.27 20.42
CA ALA A 146 6.29 17.00 21.01
C ALA A 146 4.90 17.12 21.66
N GLY A 147 3.98 16.22 21.28
CA GLY A 147 2.66 16.13 21.90
C GLY A 147 2.69 15.45 23.27
N PRO A 148 1.55 15.37 23.97
CA PRO A 148 1.47 14.84 25.34
C PRO A 148 1.81 13.33 25.47
N ALA A 149 1.84 12.58 24.36
CA ALA A 149 2.54 11.30 24.31
C ALA A 149 4.03 11.57 24.13
N GLY A 150 4.77 11.55 25.24
CA GLY A 150 6.19 11.90 25.27
C GLY A 150 7.06 11.11 24.26
N PRO A 151 8.26 11.59 23.93
CA PRO A 151 9.10 11.14 22.80
C PRO A 151 9.51 9.66 22.82
N ASN A 152 9.29 8.93 23.91
CA ASN A 152 9.90 7.62 24.15
C ASN A 152 8.96 6.43 23.87
N GLY A 153 7.65 6.56 24.04
CA GLY A 153 6.70 5.43 23.96
C GLY A 153 6.34 5.01 22.54
N GLU A 154 5.84 5.95 21.74
CA GLU A 154 5.44 5.68 20.34
C GLU A 154 6.64 5.38 19.43
N GLY A 155 7.80 5.98 19.73
CA GLY A 155 9.04 5.72 18.98
C GLY A 155 9.64 4.33 19.26
N ALA A 156 9.46 3.78 20.46
CA ALA A 156 9.92 2.43 20.77
C ALA A 156 9.07 1.37 20.06
N ALA A 157 7.74 1.51 20.09
CA ALA A 157 6.83 0.60 19.40
C ALA A 157 7.06 0.59 17.87
N PHE A 158 7.26 1.78 17.27
CA PHE A 158 7.57 1.87 15.84
C PHE A 158 8.89 1.19 15.49
N ARG A 159 9.95 1.41 16.29
CA ARG A 159 11.26 0.76 16.07
C ARG A 159 11.19 -0.76 16.17
N ALA A 160 10.49 -1.29 17.18
CA ALA A 160 10.29 -2.73 17.32
C ALA A 160 9.56 -3.32 16.10
N ARG A 161 8.52 -2.62 15.60
CA ARG A 161 7.82 -3.03 14.37
C ARG A 161 8.71 -2.96 13.13
N GLN A 162 9.52 -1.90 13.01
CA GLN A 162 10.46 -1.74 11.91
C GLN A 162 11.50 -2.87 11.89
N GLU A 163 12.01 -3.28 13.05
CA GLU A 163 12.94 -4.41 13.17
C GLU A 163 12.29 -5.74 12.79
N GLU A 164 11.06 -6.00 13.26
CA GLU A 164 10.28 -7.19 12.91
C GLU A 164 10.07 -7.28 11.39
N VAL A 165 9.62 -6.19 10.77
CA VAL A 165 9.38 -6.12 9.31
C VAL A 165 10.68 -6.24 8.52
N ALA A 166 11.77 -5.63 9.02
CA ALA A 166 13.08 -5.75 8.38
C ALA A 166 13.56 -7.20 8.36
N CYS A 167 13.34 -7.92 9.46
CA CYS A 167 13.64 -9.35 9.58
C CYS A 167 12.75 -10.20 8.67
N LEU A 168 11.44 -9.97 8.69
CA LEU A 168 10.47 -10.69 7.86
C LEU A 168 10.81 -10.63 6.36
N LEU A 169 11.30 -9.49 5.89
CA LEU A 169 11.63 -9.25 4.49
C LEU A 169 13.11 -9.46 4.15
N GLY A 170 13.97 -9.74 5.13
CA GLY A 170 15.41 -9.92 4.96
C GLY A 170 16.06 -8.68 4.32
N ILE A 171 15.77 -7.49 4.86
CA ILE A 171 16.28 -6.20 4.35
C ILE A 171 17.26 -5.52 5.31
N GLU A 172 17.62 -6.14 6.42
CA GLU A 172 18.58 -5.63 7.41
C GLU A 172 19.93 -5.23 6.77
N PRO A 173 20.52 -6.04 5.86
CA PRO A 173 21.77 -5.67 5.19
C PRO A 173 21.63 -4.47 4.24
N LEU A 174 20.40 -4.08 3.90
CA LEU A 174 20.10 -2.98 2.99
C LEU A 174 19.92 -1.65 3.71
N LEU A 175 19.74 -1.65 5.04
CA LEU A 175 19.43 -0.44 5.82
C LEU A 175 20.48 0.68 5.67
N GLY A 176 21.75 0.30 5.47
CA GLY A 176 22.86 1.23 5.25
C GLY A 176 23.15 1.55 3.77
N ARG A 177 22.37 1.02 2.83
CA ARG A 177 22.55 1.27 1.39
C ARG A 177 21.65 2.40 0.91
N SER A 178 22.07 3.06 -0.17
CA SER A 178 21.24 4.06 -0.86
C SER A 178 20.18 3.38 -1.73
N LEU A 179 18.98 3.97 -1.82
CA LEU A 179 17.86 3.41 -2.62
C LEU A 179 18.19 3.17 -4.11
N VAL A 180 19.11 3.96 -4.67
CA VAL A 180 19.55 3.83 -6.08
C VAL A 180 20.46 2.62 -6.29
N GLN A 181 21.16 2.15 -5.25
CA GLN A 181 22.05 0.99 -5.31
C GLN A 181 21.31 -0.35 -5.23
N LEU A 182 20.02 -0.33 -4.91
CA LEU A 182 19.22 -1.54 -4.76
C LEU A 182 18.82 -2.12 -6.12
N SER A 183 18.88 -3.45 -6.24
CA SER A 183 18.22 -4.20 -7.31
C SER A 183 16.70 -3.98 -7.29
N SER A 184 16.02 -4.32 -8.39
CA SER A 184 14.56 -4.23 -8.47
C SER A 184 13.87 -5.08 -7.41
N GLY A 185 14.37 -6.28 -7.12
CA GLY A 185 13.85 -7.15 -6.07
C GLY A 185 14.02 -6.56 -4.67
N GLU A 186 15.23 -6.09 -4.33
CA GLU A 186 15.51 -5.44 -3.05
C GLU A 186 14.65 -4.19 -2.84
N ARG A 187 14.48 -3.37 -3.88
CA ARG A 187 13.64 -2.17 -3.82
C ARG A 187 12.18 -2.50 -3.54
N ARG A 188 11.63 -3.54 -4.16
CA ARG A 188 10.26 -4.00 -3.87
C ARG A 188 10.10 -4.43 -2.42
N LYS A 189 11.08 -5.16 -1.86
CA LYS A 189 11.07 -5.53 -0.44
C LYS A 189 11.08 -4.30 0.46
N VAL A 190 11.90 -3.30 0.17
CA VAL A 190 11.93 -2.04 0.93
C VAL A 190 10.59 -1.28 0.84
N ILE A 191 9.94 -1.26 -0.33
CA ILE A 191 8.63 -0.62 -0.48
C ILE A 191 7.54 -1.38 0.28
N LEU A 192 7.59 -2.71 0.27
CA LEU A 192 6.70 -3.53 1.09
C LEU A 192 6.95 -3.27 2.58
N ALA A 193 8.22 -3.18 3.00
CA ALA A 193 8.58 -2.89 4.39
C ALA A 193 8.00 -1.56 4.87
N ARG A 194 7.99 -0.54 4.00
CA ARG A 194 7.40 0.77 4.30
C ARG A 194 5.88 0.74 4.51
N ALA A 195 5.21 -0.25 3.94
CA ALA A 195 3.76 -0.38 3.97
C ALA A 195 3.23 -1.19 5.17
N LEU A 196 4.11 -1.90 5.89
CA LEU A 196 3.81 -2.83 6.99
C LEU A 196 4.17 -2.26 8.37
#